data_AF-A0A6A3GUR2-F1
#
_entry.id   AF-A0A6A3GUR2-F1
#
_cell.length_a   1.000
_cell.length_b   1.000
_cell.length_c   1.000
_cell.angle_alpha   90.00
_cell.angle_beta   90.00
_cell.angle_gamma   90.00
#
_symmetry.space_group_name_H-M   'P 1'
#
loop_
_entity.id
_entity.type
_entity.pdbx_description
1 polymer ?
#
loop_
_entity_poly.entity_id
_entity_poly.type
_entity_poly.pdbx_seq_one_letter_code
_entity_poly.pdbx_strand_id
1 'polypeptide(L)'
;MENKLPVFLVLLLLLVLLVALPIDMRQKCRQRKRIDWEAYAQRLVDEGQFDKCYKMSFSSFMALAAMLEPYLPVDVKQSRNRTGADPITHTNKLQMCLRWLSGGSYHDVRETSGVSVPAFCRSIHEVVDAIIAHPELQLQFPTTVQAQRHASKAFERLSNSRVMKGCVGAVDGWLCPIRVPQKKEVSR
;
A
#
# COMPACT_ATOMS: atom_id res chain seq x y z
N MET A 1 -31.84 -56.32 27.06
CA MET A 1 -30.61 -55.70 26.52
C MET A 1 -31.00 -54.95 25.26
N GLU A 2 -31.35 -53.68 25.40
CA GLU A 2 -31.75 -52.85 24.25
C GLU A 2 -30.57 -52.68 23.30
N ASN A 3 -30.80 -52.93 22.01
CA ASN A 3 -29.81 -52.76 20.95
C ASN A 3 -29.40 -51.28 20.88
N LYS A 4 -28.28 -50.93 21.51
CA LYS A 4 -27.66 -49.58 21.46
C LYS A 4 -26.83 -49.36 20.18
N LEU A 5 -26.67 -50.39 19.36
CA LEU A 5 -25.93 -50.37 18.09
C LEU A 5 -26.39 -49.27 17.10
N PRO A 6 -27.71 -49.04 16.85
CA PRO A 6 -28.14 -47.99 15.94
C PRO A 6 -27.84 -46.59 16.50
N VAL A 7 -27.96 -46.41 17.82
CA VAL A 7 -27.64 -45.14 18.48
C VAL A 7 -26.14 -44.84 18.34
N PHE A 8 -25.30 -45.85 18.50
CA PHE A 8 -23.86 -45.72 18.35
C PHE A 8 -23.45 -45.39 16.91
N LEU A 9 -24.07 -46.03 15.92
CA LEU A 9 -23.85 -45.75 14.50
C LEU A 9 -24.26 -44.32 14.12
N VAL A 10 -25.41 -43.85 14.63
CA VAL A 10 -25.88 -42.47 14.39
C VAL A 10 -24.95 -41.45 15.03
N LEU A 11 -24.49 -41.68 16.26
CA LEU A 11 -23.50 -40.83 16.92
C LEU A 11 -22.17 -40.79 16.18
N LEU A 12 -21.70 -41.93 15.67
CA LEU A 12 -20.46 -42.00 14.88
C LEU A 12 -20.60 -41.22 13.56
N LEU A 13 -21.73 -41.34 12.87
CA LEU A 13 -22.05 -40.60 11.65
C LEU A 13 -22.12 -39.09 11.88
N LEU A 14 -22.75 -38.65 12.98
CA LEU A 14 -22.80 -37.25 13.37
C LEU A 14 -21.41 -36.69 13.71
N LEU A 15 -20.57 -37.48 14.38
CA LEU A 15 -19.20 -37.10 14.71
C LEU A 15 -18.33 -36.99 13.45
N VAL A 16 -18.48 -37.92 12.50
CA VAL A 16 -17.80 -37.86 11.21
C VAL A 16 -18.27 -36.64 10.42
N LEU A 17 -19.57 -36.32 10.40
CA LEU A 17 -20.08 -35.10 9.78
C LEU A 17 -19.52 -33.82 10.43
N LEU A 18 -19.41 -33.77 11.76
CA LEU A 18 -18.85 -32.62 12.48
C LEU A 18 -17.35 -32.43 12.28
N VAL A 19 -16.59 -33.53 12.13
CA VAL A 19 -15.13 -33.50 11.93
C VAL A 19 -14.77 -33.34 10.45
N ALA A 20 -15.55 -33.93 9.53
CA ALA A 20 -15.32 -33.89 8.09
C ALA A 20 -15.91 -32.66 7.40
N LEU A 21 -16.82 -31.92 8.06
CA LEU A 21 -17.17 -30.57 7.65
C LEU A 21 -16.19 -29.61 8.33
N PRO A 22 -15.11 -29.16 7.66
CA PRO A 22 -14.42 -27.97 8.11
C PRO A 22 -15.44 -26.83 7.95
N ILE A 23 -16.19 -26.54 9.02
CA ILE A 23 -16.89 -25.27 9.13
C ILE A 23 -15.77 -24.27 9.36
N ASP A 24 -15.11 -23.87 8.27
CA ASP A 24 -14.17 -22.76 8.26
C ASP A 24 -15.00 -21.51 8.54
N MET A 25 -15.25 -21.24 9.83
CA MET A 25 -15.95 -20.05 10.33
C MET A 25 -15.12 -18.78 10.12
N ARG A 26 -14.17 -18.78 9.18
CA ARG A 26 -13.56 -17.55 8.70
C ARG A 26 -14.68 -16.65 8.24
N GLN A 27 -14.84 -15.52 8.95
CA GLN A 27 -15.74 -14.46 8.54
C GLN A 27 -15.52 -14.22 7.05
N LYS A 28 -16.59 -14.39 6.26
CA LYS A 28 -16.55 -14.18 4.82
C LYS A 28 -15.93 -12.81 4.58
N CYS A 29 -14.86 -12.77 3.78
CA CYS A 29 -14.25 -11.51 3.41
C CYS A 29 -15.34 -10.62 2.79
N ARG A 30 -15.50 -9.40 3.30
CA ARG A 30 -16.47 -8.46 2.72
C ARG A 30 -16.05 -8.18 1.28
N GLN A 31 -16.93 -8.54 0.35
CA GLN A 31 -16.75 -8.28 -1.07
C GLN A 31 -16.65 -6.77 -1.30
N ARG A 32 -15.66 -6.36 -2.09
CA ARG A 32 -15.41 -4.96 -2.45
C ARG A 32 -15.03 -4.91 -3.91
N LYS A 33 -15.65 -4.02 -4.66
CA LYS A 33 -15.32 -3.79 -6.07
C LYS A 33 -14.01 -3.00 -6.14
N ARG A 34 -13.01 -3.54 -6.83
CA ARG A 34 -11.76 -2.82 -7.09
C ARG A 34 -12.01 -1.70 -8.09
N ILE A 35 -11.23 -0.64 -7.96
CA ILE A 35 -11.21 0.43 -8.95
C ILE A 35 -10.67 -0.11 -10.27
N ASP A 36 -11.34 0.24 -11.36
CA ASP A 36 -10.75 0.13 -12.69
C ASP A 36 -9.73 1.26 -12.82
N TRP A 37 -8.45 0.92 -12.61
CA TRP A 37 -7.38 1.91 -12.59
C TRP A 37 -7.23 2.60 -13.94
N GLU A 38 -7.32 1.87 -15.04
CA GLU A 38 -7.10 2.41 -16.37
C GLU A 38 -8.18 3.44 -16.72
N ALA A 39 -9.45 3.07 -16.54
CA ALA A 39 -10.57 3.99 -16.75
C ALA A 39 -10.51 5.20 -15.79
N TYR A 40 -10.15 4.98 -14.53
CA TYR A 40 -10.04 6.06 -13.54
C TYR A 40 -8.91 7.04 -13.87
N ALA A 41 -7.73 6.52 -14.21
CA ALA A 41 -6.56 7.33 -14.54
C ALA A 41 -6.78 8.09 -15.84
N GLN A 42 -7.33 7.44 -16.87
CA GLN A 42 -7.62 8.09 -18.16
C GLN A 42 -8.58 9.27 -17.97
N ARG A 43 -9.65 9.10 -17.20
CA ARG A 43 -10.57 10.19 -16.87
C ARG A 43 -9.85 11.38 -16.21
N LEU A 44 -8.94 11.13 -15.26
CA LEU A 44 -8.17 12.20 -14.62
C LEU A 44 -7.19 12.89 -15.57
N VAL A 45 -6.64 12.15 -16.53
CA VAL A 45 -5.81 12.71 -17.61
C VAL A 45 -6.64 13.62 -18.50
N ASP A 46 -7.81 13.15 -18.93
CA ASP A 46 -8.74 13.91 -19.78
C ASP A 46 -9.24 15.19 -19.08
N GLU A 47 -9.47 15.13 -17.76
CA GLU A 47 -9.87 16.28 -16.93
C GLU A 47 -8.69 17.22 -16.57
N GLY A 48 -7.45 16.89 -16.95
CA GLY A 48 -6.25 17.64 -16.58
C GLY A 48 -5.99 17.69 -15.06
N GLN A 49 -6.43 16.68 -14.33
CA GLN A 49 -6.34 16.60 -12.87
C GLN A 49 -5.30 15.60 -12.36
N PHE A 50 -4.80 14.71 -13.23
CA PHE A 50 -3.89 13.63 -12.82
C PHE A 50 -2.69 14.16 -12.00
N ASP A 51 -1.98 15.15 -12.54
CA ASP A 51 -0.80 15.77 -11.91
C ASP A 51 -1.14 16.42 -10.56
N LYS A 52 -2.33 16.98 -10.41
CA LYS A 52 -2.77 17.57 -9.15
C LYS A 52 -3.04 16.49 -8.09
N CYS A 53 -3.61 15.36 -8.51
CA CYS A 53 -3.97 14.24 -7.65
C CYS A 53 -2.78 13.38 -7.22
N TYR A 54 -1.79 13.21 -8.09
CA TYR A 54 -0.65 12.28 -7.93
C TYR A 54 0.73 12.97 -7.85
N LYS A 55 0.79 14.30 -8.01
CA LYS A 55 2.02 15.13 -7.97
C LYS A 55 3.09 14.73 -9.00
N MET A 56 2.67 14.05 -10.06
CA MET A 56 3.50 13.68 -11.21
C MET A 56 2.59 13.44 -12.42
N SER A 57 3.17 13.49 -13.63
CA SER A 57 2.45 13.14 -14.85
C SER A 57 2.09 11.65 -14.90
N PHE A 58 1.08 11.30 -15.71
CA PHE A 58 0.70 9.91 -15.92
C PHE A 58 1.84 9.06 -16.51
N SER A 59 2.65 9.63 -17.41
CA SER A 59 3.81 8.95 -17.97
C SER A 59 4.86 8.62 -16.89
N SER A 60 5.12 9.55 -15.98
CA SER A 60 6.04 9.33 -14.85
C SER A 60 5.49 8.31 -13.87
N PHE A 61 4.18 8.33 -13.62
CA PHE A 61 3.50 7.31 -12.82
C PHE A 61 3.70 5.91 -13.43
N MET A 62 3.48 5.75 -14.74
CA MET A 62 3.62 4.46 -15.40
C MET A 62 5.08 3.98 -15.43
N ALA A 63 6.04 4.89 -15.62
CA ALA A 63 7.46 4.57 -15.50
C ALA A 63 7.80 4.07 -14.07
N LEU A 64 7.28 4.74 -13.04
CA LEU A 64 7.45 4.31 -11.65
C LEU A 64 6.78 2.95 -11.38
N ALA A 65 5.58 2.72 -11.92
CA ALA A 65 4.90 1.43 -11.79
C ALA A 65 5.73 0.29 -12.39
N ALA A 66 6.31 0.50 -13.57
CA ALA A 66 7.17 -0.48 -14.23
C ALA A 66 8.45 -0.77 -13.43
N MET A 67 9.10 0.26 -12.87
CA MET A 67 10.29 0.08 -12.01
C MET A 67 9.98 -0.74 -10.75
N LEU A 68 8.79 -0.56 -10.16
CA LEU A 68 8.42 -1.19 -8.90
C LEU A 68 7.72 -2.55 -9.06
N GLU A 69 7.28 -2.93 -10.27
CA GLU A 69 6.58 -4.19 -10.51
C GLU A 69 7.35 -5.43 -9.97
N PRO A 70 8.67 -5.58 -10.21
CA PRO A 70 9.43 -6.74 -9.70
C PRO A 70 9.50 -6.79 -8.16
N TYR A 71 9.33 -5.65 -7.50
CA TYR A 71 9.40 -5.51 -6.03
C TYR A 71 8.04 -5.69 -5.36
N LEU A 72 6.95 -5.72 -6.13
CA LEU A 72 5.58 -5.80 -5.63
C LEU A 72 4.85 -7.05 -6.13
N PRO A 73 5.38 -8.26 -5.86
CA PRO A 73 4.79 -9.50 -6.36
C PRO A 73 3.37 -9.71 -5.80
N VAL A 74 2.53 -10.32 -6.64
CA VAL A 74 1.13 -10.59 -6.32
C VAL A 74 0.86 -12.08 -6.49
N ASP A 75 0.63 -12.79 -5.39
CA ASP A 75 0.14 -14.16 -5.43
C ASP A 75 -1.37 -14.16 -5.71
N VAL A 76 -1.70 -14.26 -7.01
CA VAL A 76 -3.08 -14.26 -7.52
C VAL A 76 -3.88 -15.42 -6.93
N LYS A 77 -3.27 -16.60 -6.79
CA LYS A 77 -3.94 -17.81 -6.28
C LYS A 77 -4.29 -17.63 -4.80
N GLN A 78 -3.34 -17.22 -3.98
CA GLN A 78 -3.58 -16.96 -2.56
C GLN A 78 -4.62 -15.85 -2.36
N SER A 79 -4.57 -14.79 -3.16
CA SER A 79 -5.50 -13.67 -3.06
C SER A 79 -6.95 -14.10 -3.37
N ARG A 80 -7.16 -14.83 -4.47
CA ARG A 80 -8.46 -15.38 -4.84
C ARG A 80 -8.98 -16.35 -3.79
N ASN A 81 -8.13 -17.25 -3.29
CA ASN A 81 -8.51 -18.21 -2.24
C ASN A 81 -8.95 -17.53 -0.93
N ARG A 82 -8.32 -16.40 -0.56
CA ARG A 82 -8.62 -15.69 0.69
C ARG A 82 -9.83 -14.77 0.61
N THR A 83 -10.08 -14.17 -0.56
CA THR A 83 -11.03 -13.04 -0.68
C THR A 83 -12.17 -13.31 -1.64
N GLY A 84 -12.01 -14.24 -2.59
CA GLY A 84 -12.92 -14.41 -3.70
C GLY A 84 -13.02 -13.19 -4.63
N ALA A 85 -12.08 -12.25 -4.53
CA ALA A 85 -12.02 -11.01 -5.30
C ALA A 85 -10.72 -10.93 -6.09
N ASP A 86 -10.68 -9.98 -7.04
CA ASP A 86 -9.46 -9.73 -7.79
C ASP A 86 -8.32 -9.23 -6.88
N PRO A 87 -7.08 -9.65 -7.18
CA PRO A 87 -5.92 -9.27 -6.40
C PRO A 87 -5.67 -7.77 -6.47
N ILE A 88 -5.03 -7.24 -5.43
CA ILE A 88 -4.54 -5.86 -5.44
C ILE A 88 -3.25 -5.85 -6.27
N THR A 89 -3.31 -5.30 -7.48
CA THR A 89 -2.17 -5.24 -8.41
C THR A 89 -1.08 -4.30 -7.89
N HIS A 90 0.15 -4.39 -8.42
CA HIS A 90 1.23 -3.46 -8.10
C HIS A 90 0.80 -2.00 -8.39
N THR A 91 0.07 -1.77 -9.49
CA THR A 91 -0.46 -0.46 -9.87
C THR A 91 -1.51 0.03 -8.87
N ASN A 92 -2.40 -0.85 -8.38
CA ASN A 92 -3.36 -0.48 -7.34
C ASN A 92 -2.65 -0.10 -6.03
N LYS A 93 -1.59 -0.80 -5.65
CA LYS A 93 -0.81 -0.45 -4.45
C LYS A 93 -0.16 0.93 -4.63
N LEU A 94 0.50 1.15 -5.77
CA LEU A 94 1.20 2.40 -6.07
C LEU A 94 0.24 3.60 -6.09
N GLN A 95 -0.92 3.48 -6.77
CA GLN A 95 -1.87 4.60 -6.81
C GLN A 95 -2.44 4.93 -5.43
N MET A 96 -2.71 3.94 -4.57
CA MET A 96 -3.16 4.21 -3.20
C MET A 96 -2.09 4.96 -2.41
N CYS A 97 -0.84 4.52 -2.54
CA CYS A 97 0.31 5.13 -1.87
C CYS A 97 0.48 6.58 -2.30
N LEU A 98 0.63 6.83 -3.59
CA LEU A 98 0.85 8.19 -4.10
C LEU A 98 -0.34 9.11 -3.85
N ARG A 99 -1.58 8.62 -3.97
CA ARG A 99 -2.76 9.44 -3.69
C ARG A 99 -2.81 9.87 -2.22
N TRP A 100 -2.44 8.97 -1.29
CA TRP A 100 -2.38 9.27 0.14
C TRP A 100 -1.24 10.25 0.46
N LEU A 101 -0.03 10.00 -0.04
CA LEU A 101 1.14 10.89 0.14
C LEU A 101 0.91 12.27 -0.48
N SER A 102 0.06 12.38 -1.50
CA SER A 102 -0.37 13.64 -2.11
C SER A 102 -1.41 14.41 -1.28
N GLY A 103 -1.72 13.95 -0.06
CA GLY A 103 -2.69 14.56 0.86
C GLY A 103 -4.11 14.01 0.77
N GLY A 104 -4.33 12.88 0.08
CA GLY A 104 -5.63 12.22 0.04
C GLY A 104 -6.04 11.62 1.39
N SER A 105 -7.31 11.72 1.76
CA SER A 105 -7.86 11.05 2.95
C SER A 105 -7.72 9.53 2.81
N TYR A 106 -7.11 8.86 3.80
CA TYR A 106 -6.95 7.42 3.75
C TYR A 106 -8.30 6.68 3.70
N HIS A 107 -9.35 7.25 4.30
CA HIS A 107 -10.71 6.72 4.23
C HIS A 107 -11.24 6.73 2.79
N ASP A 108 -11.04 7.83 2.08
CA ASP A 108 -11.57 8.00 0.71
C ASP A 108 -10.77 7.17 -0.28
N VAL A 109 -9.44 7.18 -0.17
CA VAL A 109 -8.55 6.43 -1.06
C VAL A 109 -8.81 4.93 -0.94
N ARG A 110 -8.89 4.39 0.29
CA ARG A 110 -9.15 2.96 0.48
C ARG A 110 -10.53 2.55 -0.02
N GLU A 111 -11.53 3.41 0.17
CA GLU A 111 -12.92 3.09 -0.18
C GLU A 111 -13.10 3.13 -1.70
N THR A 112 -12.57 4.18 -2.35
CA THR A 112 -12.53 4.30 -3.82
C THR A 112 -11.77 3.14 -4.47
N SER A 113 -10.67 2.72 -3.86
CA SER A 113 -9.86 1.58 -4.33
C SER A 113 -10.48 0.22 -4.00
N GLY A 114 -11.54 0.20 -3.19
CA GLY A 114 -12.22 -1.00 -2.77
C GLY A 114 -11.40 -1.89 -1.84
N VAL A 115 -10.55 -1.36 -0.97
CA VAL A 115 -9.69 -2.17 -0.08
C VAL A 115 -10.06 -2.00 1.41
N SER A 116 -9.74 -3.00 2.22
CA SER A 116 -9.88 -2.91 3.68
C SER A 116 -8.78 -2.04 4.28
N VAL A 117 -8.99 -1.51 5.50
CA VAL A 117 -7.97 -0.73 6.22
C VAL A 117 -6.63 -1.49 6.35
N PRO A 118 -6.61 -2.77 6.77
CA PRO A 118 -5.34 -3.51 6.87
C PRO A 118 -4.66 -3.72 5.51
N ALA A 119 -5.43 -3.93 4.45
CA ALA A 119 -4.86 -4.11 3.10
C ALA A 119 -4.29 -2.80 2.55
N PHE A 120 -4.95 -1.67 2.83
CA PHE A 120 -4.43 -0.34 2.53
C PHE A 120 -3.08 -0.12 3.23
N CYS A 121 -3.03 -0.21 4.56
CA CYS A 121 -1.79 0.02 5.32
C CYS A 121 -0.64 -0.88 4.85
N ARG A 122 -0.89 -2.18 4.61
CA ARG A 122 0.14 -3.08 4.06
C ARG A 122 0.62 -2.64 2.68
N SER A 123 -0.28 -2.23 1.80
CA SER A 123 0.07 -1.77 0.45
C SER A 123 0.95 -0.51 0.49
N ILE A 124 0.70 0.40 1.45
CA ILE A 124 1.54 1.59 1.64
C ILE A 124 2.97 1.18 2.02
N HIS A 125 3.11 0.31 3.03
CA HIS A 125 4.42 -0.17 3.46
C HIS A 125 5.16 -0.88 2.33
N GLU A 126 4.50 -1.82 1.64
CA GLU A 126 5.09 -2.55 0.51
C GLU A 126 5.61 -1.60 -0.59
N VAL A 127 4.87 -0.55 -0.93
CA VAL A 127 5.31 0.43 -1.94
C VAL A 127 6.47 1.28 -1.45
N VAL A 128 6.42 1.76 -0.19
CA VAL A 128 7.52 2.55 0.39
C VAL A 128 8.80 1.72 0.48
N ASP A 129 8.70 0.47 0.94
CA ASP A 129 9.83 -0.45 1.01
C ASP A 129 10.39 -0.75 -0.39
N ALA A 130 9.52 -0.91 -1.39
CA ALA A 130 9.94 -1.10 -2.78
C ALA A 130 10.70 0.13 -3.34
N ILE A 131 10.23 1.34 -3.04
CA ILE A 131 10.92 2.59 -3.42
C ILE A 131 12.30 2.67 -2.74
N ILE A 132 12.37 2.36 -1.44
CA ILE A 132 13.61 2.34 -0.66
C ILE A 132 14.55 1.22 -1.10
N ALA A 133 14.05 0.12 -1.69
CA ALA A 133 14.90 -0.96 -2.18
C ALA A 133 15.43 -0.70 -3.60
N HIS A 134 14.78 0.16 -4.39
CA HIS A 134 15.13 0.39 -5.78
C HIS A 134 16.40 1.28 -5.89
N PRO A 135 17.51 0.80 -6.50
CA PRO A 135 18.79 1.52 -6.54
C PRO A 135 18.71 2.89 -7.22
N GLU A 136 17.95 3.00 -8.30
CA GLU A 136 17.82 4.26 -9.06
C GLU A 136 16.95 5.30 -8.36
N LEU A 137 16.15 4.89 -7.37
CA LEU A 137 15.29 5.79 -6.60
C LEU A 137 15.95 6.25 -5.29
N GLN A 138 17.16 5.80 -5.00
CA GLN A 138 17.89 6.17 -3.78
C GLN A 138 18.24 7.65 -3.78
N LEU A 139 17.80 8.35 -2.73
CA LEU A 139 18.27 9.70 -2.45
C LEU A 139 19.71 9.64 -1.93
N GLN A 140 20.65 10.11 -2.74
CA GLN A 140 22.06 10.20 -2.34
C GLN A 140 22.39 11.60 -1.84
N PHE A 141 22.83 11.71 -0.59
CA PHE A 141 23.29 12.98 -0.06
C PHE A 141 24.64 13.37 -0.70
N PRO A 142 24.82 14.62 -1.17
CA PRO A 142 26.09 15.03 -1.76
C PRO A 142 27.19 15.12 -0.69
N THR A 143 28.13 14.18 -0.70
CA THR A 143 29.22 14.09 0.30
C THR A 143 30.47 14.87 -0.08
N THR A 144 30.67 15.20 -1.36
CA THR A 144 31.82 15.97 -1.83
C THR A 144 31.50 17.45 -1.96
N VAL A 145 32.48 18.33 -1.75
CA VAL A 145 32.32 19.79 -1.91
C VAL A 145 31.85 20.15 -3.32
N GLN A 146 32.31 19.42 -4.34
CA GLN A 146 31.89 19.64 -5.72
C GLN A 146 30.41 19.28 -5.92
N ALA A 147 29.96 18.12 -5.42
CA ALA A 147 28.56 17.70 -5.49
C ALA A 147 27.65 18.65 -4.69
N GLN A 148 28.09 19.10 -3.52
CA GLN A 148 27.36 20.09 -2.71
C GLN A 148 27.21 21.42 -3.42
N ARG A 149 28.28 21.93 -4.05
CA ARG A 149 28.22 23.16 -4.86
C ARG A 149 27.28 22.99 -6.06
N HIS A 150 27.29 21.83 -6.70
CA HIS A 150 26.38 21.52 -7.80
C HIS A 150 24.91 21.52 -7.33
N ALA A 151 24.60 20.77 -6.27
CA ALA A 151 23.27 20.72 -5.67
C ALA A 151 22.78 22.11 -5.24
N SER A 152 23.62 22.87 -4.51
CA SER A 152 23.33 24.24 -4.09
C SER A 152 22.95 25.17 -5.23
N LYS A 153 23.71 25.15 -6.33
CA LYS A 153 23.38 25.94 -7.52
C LYS A 153 22.08 25.48 -8.17
N ALA A 154 21.79 24.18 -8.17
CA ALA A 154 20.55 23.64 -8.73
C ALA A 154 19.33 24.09 -7.92
N PHE A 155 19.37 24.00 -6.58
CA PHE A 155 18.33 24.52 -5.69
C PHE A 155 18.15 26.03 -5.84
N GLU A 156 19.24 26.80 -5.86
CA GLU A 156 19.19 28.25 -6.07
C GLU A 156 18.47 28.60 -7.38
N ARG A 157 18.80 27.91 -8.48
CA ARG A 157 18.20 28.11 -9.81
C ARG A 157 16.73 27.75 -9.88
N LEU A 158 16.29 26.69 -9.19
CA LEU A 158 14.89 26.24 -9.18
C LEU A 158 14.01 27.06 -8.24
N SER A 159 14.60 27.80 -7.30
CA SER A 159 13.86 28.60 -6.33
C SER A 159 13.50 29.99 -6.84
N ASN A 160 12.28 30.44 -6.55
CA ASN A 160 11.87 31.83 -6.79
C ASN A 160 12.75 32.79 -5.99
N SER A 161 13.22 33.86 -6.64
CA SER A 161 14.12 34.86 -6.03
C SER A 161 15.38 34.29 -5.39
N ARG A 162 15.82 33.08 -5.81
CA ARG A 162 17.04 32.42 -5.32
C ARG A 162 17.06 32.16 -3.80
N VAL A 163 15.88 32.02 -3.18
CA VAL A 163 15.74 31.87 -1.72
C VAL A 163 16.39 30.59 -1.17
N MET A 164 16.59 29.56 -1.99
CA MET A 164 17.23 28.30 -1.58
C MET A 164 18.75 28.31 -1.77
N LYS A 165 19.39 29.48 -1.77
CA LYS A 165 20.86 29.58 -1.87
C LYS A 165 21.55 28.84 -0.73
N GLY A 166 22.53 28.00 -1.06
CA GLY A 166 23.26 27.19 -0.08
C GLY A 166 22.59 25.85 0.26
N CYS A 167 21.36 25.61 -0.19
CA CYS A 167 20.63 24.36 0.07
C CYS A 167 21.21 23.20 -0.76
N VAL A 168 21.75 22.17 -0.12
CA VAL A 168 22.36 21.01 -0.81
C VAL A 168 21.44 19.79 -0.84
N GLY A 169 20.26 19.90 -0.25
CA GLY A 169 19.27 18.83 -0.12
C GLY A 169 18.10 19.30 0.74
N ALA A 170 16.95 18.65 0.57
CA ALA A 170 15.75 18.91 1.34
C ALA A 170 15.33 17.65 2.09
N VAL A 171 14.93 17.81 3.35
CA VAL A 171 14.28 16.78 4.15
C VAL A 171 12.92 17.34 4.52
N ASP A 172 11.85 16.76 3.98
CA ASP A 172 10.49 17.12 4.35
C ASP A 172 9.96 16.06 5.33
N GLY A 173 9.58 16.51 6.53
CA GLY A 173 9.15 15.64 7.63
C GLY A 173 10.31 14.90 8.32
N TRP A 174 10.57 15.23 9.58
CA TRP A 174 11.36 14.40 10.49
C TRP A 174 10.41 13.65 11.42
N LEU A 175 10.26 12.34 11.21
CA LEU A 175 9.60 11.45 12.15
C LEU A 175 10.65 10.92 13.13
N CYS A 176 10.81 11.63 14.24
CA CYS A 176 11.63 11.15 15.35
C CYS A 176 11.02 9.84 15.87
N PRO A 177 11.73 8.69 15.80
CA PRO A 177 11.22 7.46 16.37
C PRO A 177 11.05 7.64 17.88
N ILE A 178 9.81 7.64 18.35
CA ILE A 178 9.51 7.68 19.78
C ILE A 178 9.25 6.27 20.28
N ARG A 179 9.72 5.98 21.50
CA ARG A 179 9.31 4.78 22.22
C ARG A 179 7.87 4.97 22.67
N VAL A 180 6.96 4.12 22.20
CA VAL A 180 5.58 4.10 22.70
C VAL A 180 5.62 3.87 24.23
N PRO A 181 5.00 4.75 25.04
CA PRO A 181 4.95 4.56 26.49
C PRO A 181 4.35 3.20 26.85
N GLN A 182 4.96 2.51 27.82
CA GLN A 182 4.40 1.29 28.37
C GLN A 182 3.11 1.61 29.12
N LYS A 183 2.17 0.66 29.19
CA LYS A 183 0.90 0.84 29.94
C LYS A 183 1.11 1.39 31.36
N LYS A 184 2.16 0.92 32.05
CA LYS A 184 2.53 1.35 33.41
C LYS A 184 2.96 2.83 33.52
N GLU A 185 3.40 3.43 32.41
CA GLU A 185 3.88 4.82 32.33
C GLU A 185 2.72 5.79 32.02
N VAL A 186 1.54 5.27 31.66
CA VAL A 186 0.36 6.06 31.23
C VAL A 186 -0.92 5.74 32.00
N SER A 187 -0.83 4.86 33.00
CA SER A 187 -1.97 4.58 33.89
C SER A 187 -2.16 5.76 34.84
N ARG A 188 -3.33 6.40 34.79
CA ARG A 188 -3.78 7.35 35.82
C ARG A 188 -4.29 6.62 37.05
#